data_AF-A0A816CVV1-F1
#
_entry.id   AF-A0A816CVV1-F1
#
_cell.length_a   1.000
_cell.length_b   1.000
_cell.length_c   1.000
_cell.angle_alpha   90.00
_cell.angle_beta   90.00
_cell.angle_gamma   90.00
#
_symmetry.space_group_name_H-M   'P 1'
#
loop_
_entity.id
_entity.type
_entity.pdbx_description
1 polymer ?
#
loop_
_entity_poly.entity_id
_entity_poly.type
_entity_poly.pdbx_seq_one_letter_code
_entity_poly.pdbx_strand_id
1 'polypeptide(L)'
;MLTKKEIEQLINKKNSSLRIIKPTVTPKSSAVWNSFSHIYVNDIKQEYVICNQCEELLIYKPSFGTNSLSKHASSCQKIKTTVSHNQTTINQFYASSKNEPAIPDRIKQEIKIACVEFAALDSRSFKTIHGIGFENLAQKIFDAGKYLPISKGINVEKLLPHPTTVSREVNKLYNQKHQQLVSICEKMLEYSVVVDFWKDIHTDSLE
;
A
#
# COMPACT_ATOMS: atom_id res chain seq x y z
N MET A 1 -24.33 -24.08 18.01
CA MET A 1 -23.07 -23.35 18.23
C MET A 1 -23.34 -21.88 17.94
N LEU A 2 -22.90 -20.98 18.82
CA LEU A 2 -23.11 -19.54 18.64
C LEU A 2 -22.16 -18.99 17.56
N THR A 3 -22.56 -17.90 16.93
CA THR A 3 -21.73 -17.17 15.97
C THR A 3 -20.65 -16.36 16.69
N LYS A 4 -19.56 -16.03 15.99
CA LYS A 4 -18.46 -15.21 16.53
C LYS A 4 -18.96 -13.90 17.15
N LYS A 5 -19.88 -13.21 16.45
CA LYS A 5 -20.46 -11.92 16.88
C LYS A 5 -21.27 -12.06 18.17
N GLU A 6 -22.04 -13.14 18.32
CA GLU A 6 -22.82 -13.39 19.54
C GLU A 6 -21.90 -13.65 20.74
N ILE A 7 -20.81 -14.40 20.52
CA ILE A 7 -19.82 -14.65 21.58
C ILE A 7 -19.09 -13.35 21.99
N GLU A 8 -18.68 -12.53 21.02
CA GLU A 8 -18.08 -11.21 21.31
C GLU A 8 -19.04 -10.31 22.09
N GLN A 9 -20.33 -10.31 21.75
CA GLN A 9 -21.34 -9.58 22.51
C GLN A 9 -21.51 -10.11 23.93
N LEU A 10 -21.46 -11.43 24.13
CA LEU A 10 -21.53 -12.04 25.47
C LEU A 10 -20.30 -11.73 26.33
N ILE A 11 -19.11 -11.69 25.73
CA ILE A 11 -17.85 -11.28 26.38
C ILE A 11 -17.96 -9.81 26.82
N ASN A 12 -18.35 -8.92 25.90
CA ASN A 12 -18.47 -7.49 26.18
C ASN A 12 -19.53 -7.16 27.24
N LYS A 13 -20.64 -7.91 27.26
CA LYS A 13 -21.70 -7.75 28.26
C LYS A 13 -21.39 -8.43 29.60
N LYS A 14 -20.22 -9.08 29.76
CA LYS A 14 -19.84 -9.88 30.94
C LYS A 14 -20.97 -10.80 31.42
N ASN A 15 -21.60 -11.50 30.48
CA ASN A 15 -22.75 -12.35 30.79
C ASN A 15 -22.33 -13.51 31.72
N SER A 16 -23.12 -13.78 32.77
CA SER A 16 -22.87 -14.86 33.74
C SER A 16 -22.85 -16.26 33.13
N SER A 17 -23.44 -16.41 31.95
CA SER A 17 -23.53 -17.66 31.19
C SER A 17 -22.23 -18.02 30.47
N LEU A 18 -21.26 -17.09 30.37
CA LEU A 18 -20.01 -17.27 29.66
C LEU A 18 -18.87 -17.61 30.65
N ARG A 19 -18.21 -18.74 30.41
CA ARG A 19 -17.05 -19.20 31.17
C ARG A 19 -15.84 -19.33 30.27
N ILE A 20 -14.75 -18.65 30.65
CA ILE A 20 -13.45 -18.74 29.99
C ILE A 20 -12.57 -19.63 30.85
N ILE A 21 -12.22 -20.81 30.33
CA ILE A 21 -11.50 -21.84 31.09
C ILE A 21 -10.16 -22.10 30.42
N LYS A 22 -9.07 -21.99 31.18
CA LYS A 22 -7.74 -22.39 30.72
C LYS A 22 -7.69 -23.92 30.62
N PRO A 23 -7.29 -24.48 29.46
CA PRO A 23 -7.19 -25.93 29.31
C PRO A 23 -6.13 -26.52 30.23
N THR A 24 -6.37 -27.72 30.74
CA THR A 24 -5.37 -28.48 31.50
C THR A 24 -4.28 -28.97 30.55
N VAL A 25 -3.07 -28.43 30.70
CA VAL A 25 -1.91 -28.80 29.89
C VAL A 25 -1.35 -30.13 30.42
N THR A 26 -1.40 -31.17 29.60
CA THR A 26 -0.79 -32.49 29.87
C THR A 26 0.47 -32.68 29.02
N PRO A 27 1.36 -33.65 29.33
CA PRO A 27 2.57 -33.89 28.51
C PRO A 27 2.28 -34.21 27.03
N LYS A 28 1.06 -34.65 26.69
CA LYS A 28 0.62 -34.93 25.32
C LYS A 28 -0.01 -33.71 24.62
N SER A 29 -0.21 -32.60 25.33
CA SER A 29 -0.87 -31.41 24.80
C SER A 29 0.13 -30.44 24.18
N SER A 30 -0.28 -29.75 23.11
CA SER A 30 0.54 -28.74 22.45
C SER A 30 0.81 -27.55 23.37
N ALA A 31 2.06 -27.06 23.38
CA ALA A 31 2.49 -25.90 24.17
C ALA A 31 1.71 -24.61 23.84
N VAL A 32 1.06 -24.57 22.68
CA VAL A 32 0.21 -23.47 22.23
C VAL A 32 -0.88 -23.15 23.26
N TRP A 33 -1.41 -24.17 23.95
CA TRP A 33 -2.49 -24.02 24.94
C TRP A 33 -2.13 -23.18 26.17
N ASN A 34 -0.84 -22.89 26.40
CA ASN A 34 -0.42 -21.92 27.42
C ASN A 34 -0.92 -20.50 27.13
N SER A 35 -1.16 -20.17 25.86
CA SER A 35 -1.52 -18.82 25.41
C SER A 35 -3.01 -18.64 25.13
N PHE A 36 -3.83 -19.68 25.24
CA PHE A 36 -5.25 -19.62 24.90
C PHE A 36 -6.15 -20.23 25.97
N SER A 37 -7.41 -19.79 26.00
CA SER A 37 -8.46 -20.35 26.85
C SER A 37 -9.67 -20.78 26.02
N HIS A 38 -10.37 -21.82 26.48
CA HIS A 38 -11.62 -22.28 25.86
C HIS A 38 -12.81 -21.47 26.33
N ILE A 39 -13.80 -21.30 25.46
CA ILE A 39 -15.04 -20.62 25.77
C ILE A 39 -16.17 -21.63 25.91
N TYR A 40 -16.89 -21.50 27.02
CA TYR A 40 -18.10 -22.25 27.32
C TYR A 40 -19.25 -21.27 27.47
N VAL A 41 -20.38 -21.56 26.82
CA VAL A 41 -21.62 -20.81 27.00
C VAL A 41 -22.68 -21.79 27.47
N ASN A 42 -23.29 -21.53 28.64
CA ASN A 42 -24.20 -22.47 29.31
C ASN A 42 -23.58 -23.87 29.46
N ASP A 43 -22.30 -23.93 29.84
CA ASP A 43 -21.50 -25.16 29.98
C ASP A 43 -21.30 -25.98 28.68
N ILE A 44 -21.69 -25.44 27.53
CA ILE A 44 -21.41 -26.03 26.21
C ILE A 44 -20.13 -25.44 25.64
N LYS A 45 -19.14 -26.31 25.37
CA LYS A 45 -17.88 -25.93 24.71
C LYS A 45 -18.14 -25.39 23.32
N GLN A 46 -17.69 -24.17 23.06
CA GLN A 46 -17.78 -23.56 21.73
C GLN A 46 -16.55 -23.91 20.89
N GLU A 47 -16.69 -23.83 19.56
CA GLU A 47 -15.57 -23.97 18.60
C GLU A 47 -14.70 -22.71 18.51
N TYR A 48 -14.61 -21.96 19.60
CA TYR A 48 -13.84 -20.74 19.70
C TYR A 48 -12.93 -20.77 20.93
N VAL A 49 -11.80 -20.09 20.79
CA VAL A 49 -10.79 -19.90 21.83
C VAL A 49 -10.42 -18.44 21.89
N ILE A 50 -10.04 -17.97 23.06
CA ILE A 50 -9.59 -16.59 23.27
C ILE A 50 -8.10 -16.58 23.56
N CYS A 51 -7.38 -15.64 22.96
CA CYS A 51 -5.99 -15.40 23.30
C CYS A 51 -5.89 -14.75 24.67
N ASN A 52 -5.03 -15.29 25.54
CA ASN A 52 -4.81 -14.76 26.88
C ASN A 52 -4.00 -13.44 26.88
N GLN A 53 -3.48 -13.00 25.73
CA GLN A 53 -2.62 -11.81 25.60
C GLN A 53 -3.31 -10.63 24.90
N CYS A 54 -4.01 -10.87 23.79
CA CYS A 54 -4.68 -9.82 23.01
C CYS A 54 -6.22 -9.92 23.06
N GLU A 55 -6.75 -10.91 23.78
CA GLU A 55 -8.19 -11.18 23.90
C GLU A 55 -8.91 -11.43 22.57
N GLU A 56 -8.17 -11.72 21.49
CA GLU A 56 -8.75 -12.03 20.20
C GLU A 56 -9.43 -13.41 20.20
N LEU A 57 -10.64 -13.44 19.65
CA LEU A 57 -11.45 -14.65 19.48
C LEU A 57 -11.10 -15.37 18.17
N LEU A 58 -10.61 -16.59 18.28
CA LEU A 58 -10.17 -17.44 17.18
C LEU A 58 -11.04 -18.69 17.08
N ILE A 59 -11.26 -19.18 15.85
CA ILE A 59 -11.97 -20.45 15.62
C ILE A 59 -11.00 -21.61 15.88
N TYR A 60 -11.46 -22.61 16.61
CA TYR A 60 -10.73 -23.85 16.85
C TYR A 60 -11.66 -25.06 16.76
N LYS A 61 -11.33 -26.00 15.86
CA LYS A 61 -11.90 -27.35 15.84
C LYS A 61 -10.78 -28.36 16.02
N PRO A 62 -10.97 -29.43 16.82
CA PRO A 62 -9.96 -30.47 17.01
C PRO A 62 -9.48 -31.12 15.70
N SER A 63 -10.35 -31.20 14.68
CA SER A 63 -10.03 -31.75 13.37
C SER A 63 -9.00 -30.94 12.57
N PHE A 64 -8.86 -29.64 12.82
CA PHE A 64 -7.96 -28.75 12.08
C PHE A 64 -6.58 -28.56 12.73
N GLY A 65 -6.34 -29.20 13.88
CA GLY A 65 -5.09 -29.03 14.63
C GLY A 65 -4.91 -27.64 15.24
N THR A 66 -3.67 -27.31 15.64
CA THR A 66 -3.33 -26.07 16.39
C THR A 66 -2.47 -25.08 15.61
N ASN A 67 -2.32 -25.25 14.30
CA ASN A 67 -1.43 -24.42 13.47
C ASN A 67 -1.86 -22.94 13.43
N SER A 68 -3.16 -22.67 13.33
CA SER A 68 -3.71 -21.29 13.35
C SER A 68 -3.41 -20.59 14.67
N LEU A 69 -3.59 -21.29 15.79
CA LEU A 69 -3.26 -20.79 17.12
C LEU A 69 -1.75 -20.56 17.29
N SER A 70 -0.92 -21.46 16.79
CA SER A 70 0.54 -21.31 16.85
C SER A 70 1.02 -20.09 16.09
N LYS A 71 0.49 -19.85 14.87
CA LYS A 71 0.80 -18.65 14.08
C LYS A 71 0.40 -17.39 14.84
N HIS A 72 -0.82 -17.36 15.39
CA HIS A 72 -1.27 -16.23 16.20
C HIS A 72 -0.36 -16.02 17.42
N ALA A 73 -0.03 -17.07 18.18
CA ALA A 73 0.83 -16.95 19.35
C ALA A 73 2.21 -16.35 19.02
N SER A 74 2.77 -16.66 17.84
CA SER A 74 4.05 -16.12 17.38
C SER A 74 3.99 -14.64 16.96
N SER A 75 2.84 -14.17 16.48
CA SER A 75 2.65 -12.78 16.00
C SER A 75 1.84 -11.89 16.95
N CYS A 76 1.38 -12.44 18.07
CA CYS A 76 0.53 -11.75 19.03
C CYS A 76 1.33 -10.65 19.75
N GLN A 77 1.06 -9.39 19.38
CA GLN A 77 1.58 -8.23 20.07
C GLN A 77 0.73 -7.98 21.33
N LYS A 78 1.35 -7.93 22.51
CA LYS A 78 0.65 -7.63 23.78
C LYS A 78 -0.10 -6.31 23.65
N ILE A 79 -1.42 -6.37 23.58
CA ILE A 79 -2.26 -5.21 23.85
C ILE A 79 -2.13 -5.00 25.36
N LYS A 80 -1.26 -4.07 25.78
CA LYS A 80 -1.25 -3.61 27.18
C LYS A 80 -2.61 -2.96 27.43
N THR A 81 -3.52 -3.70 28.04
CA THR A 81 -4.78 -3.22 28.60
C THR A 81 -4.49 -2.33 29.81
N THR A 82 -4.05 -1.11 29.57
CA THR A 82 -4.40 0.00 30.46
C THR A 82 -5.61 0.67 29.86
N VAL A 83 -6.74 0.52 30.55
CA VAL A 83 -7.97 1.27 30.32
C VAL A 83 -7.63 2.74 30.44
N SER A 84 -7.33 3.35 29.31
CA SER A 84 -7.39 4.79 29.13
C SER A 84 -8.39 4.98 27.99
N HIS A 85 -9.33 5.88 28.17
CA HIS A 85 -10.11 6.45 27.08
C HIS A 85 -9.15 7.10 26.09
N ASN A 86 -8.51 6.28 25.25
CA ASN A 86 -7.71 6.73 24.13
C ASN A 86 -8.70 7.01 23.00
N GLN A 87 -9.46 8.09 23.18
CA GLN A 87 -9.77 8.93 22.04
C GLN A 87 -8.44 9.11 21.31
N THR A 88 -8.37 8.71 20.04
CA THR A 88 -7.21 8.96 19.20
C THR A 88 -6.94 10.45 19.31
N THR A 89 -5.90 10.85 20.07
CA THR A 89 -5.62 12.27 20.21
C THR A 89 -5.33 12.76 18.81
N ILE A 90 -6.04 13.81 18.39
CA ILE A 90 -5.92 14.45 17.08
C ILE A 90 -4.43 14.68 16.71
N ASN A 91 -3.55 14.79 17.70
CA ASN A 91 -2.10 14.83 17.57
C ASN A 91 -1.44 13.68 16.77
N GLN A 92 -2.08 12.53 16.58
CA GLN A 92 -1.56 11.47 15.70
C GLN A 92 -1.90 11.71 14.22
N PHE A 93 -2.93 12.52 13.93
CA PHE A 93 -3.16 13.12 12.61
C PHE A 93 -2.26 14.34 12.36
N TYR A 94 -1.69 14.92 13.43
CA TYR A 94 -0.73 16.04 13.37
C TYR A 94 0.65 15.63 13.87
N ALA A 95 1.07 14.38 13.63
CA ALA A 95 2.50 14.07 13.65
C ALA A 95 3.15 15.00 12.62
N SER A 96 4.00 15.88 13.14
CA SER A 96 4.62 17.02 12.49
C SER A 96 5.16 16.69 11.09
N SER A 97 5.19 17.72 10.25
CA SER A 97 5.47 17.77 8.81
C SER A 97 6.83 17.22 8.32
N LYS A 98 7.29 16.07 8.82
CA LYS A 98 8.55 15.41 8.42
C LYS A 98 8.49 13.88 8.31
N ASN A 99 7.34 13.25 8.53
CA ASN A 99 7.20 11.80 8.37
C ASN A 99 6.46 11.49 7.08
N GLU A 100 7.20 11.43 5.97
CA GLU A 100 6.67 10.81 4.75
C GLU A 100 6.24 9.38 5.08
N PRO A 101 5.06 8.93 4.63
CA PRO A 101 4.61 7.57 4.86
C PRO A 101 5.63 6.61 4.24
N ALA A 102 6.21 5.74 5.08
CA ALA A 102 7.21 4.79 4.64
C ALA A 102 6.60 3.83 3.59
N ILE A 103 7.17 3.83 2.38
CA ILE A 103 6.77 2.91 1.32
C ILE A 103 7.23 1.49 1.70
N PRO A 104 6.33 0.49 1.79
CA PRO A 104 6.69 -0.89 2.11
C PRO A 104 7.72 -1.47 1.13
N ASP A 105 8.68 -2.24 1.63
CA ASP A 105 9.79 -2.78 0.82
C ASP A 105 9.33 -3.72 -0.30
N ARG A 106 8.22 -4.44 -0.07
CA ARG A 106 7.58 -5.24 -1.12
C ARG A 106 7.19 -4.39 -2.33
N ILE A 107 6.58 -3.22 -2.10
CA ILE A 107 6.17 -2.30 -3.17
C ILE A 107 7.41 -1.75 -3.88
N LYS A 108 8.45 -1.36 -3.13
CA LYS A 108 9.72 -0.90 -3.73
C LYS A 108 10.33 -1.96 -4.65
N GLN A 109 10.29 -3.22 -4.23
CA GLN A 109 10.82 -4.33 -5.04
C GLN A 109 9.98 -4.59 -6.29
N GLU A 110 8.65 -4.53 -6.20
CA GLU A 110 7.74 -4.64 -7.35
C GLU A 110 7.98 -3.50 -8.36
N ILE A 111 8.09 -2.26 -7.90
CA ILE A 111 8.42 -1.09 -8.74
C ILE A 111 9.79 -1.23 -9.39
N LYS A 112 10.81 -1.72 -8.64
CA LYS A 112 12.15 -1.95 -9.20
C LYS A 112 12.11 -2.91 -10.38
N ILE A 113 11.36 -4.01 -10.27
CA ILE A 113 11.21 -4.99 -11.35
C ILE A 113 10.52 -4.34 -12.55
N ALA A 114 9.42 -3.63 -12.34
CA ALA A 114 8.71 -2.93 -13.42
C ALA A 114 9.59 -1.89 -14.14
N CYS A 115 10.45 -1.16 -13.43
CA CYS A 115 11.40 -0.23 -14.04
C CYS A 115 12.45 -0.94 -14.92
N VAL A 116 12.93 -2.10 -14.48
CA VAL A 116 13.86 -2.92 -15.27
C VAL A 116 13.18 -3.43 -16.54
N GLU A 117 11.97 -3.95 -16.42
CA GLU A 117 11.17 -4.42 -17.56
C GLU A 117 10.88 -3.29 -18.56
N PHE A 118 10.46 -2.12 -18.08
CA PHE A 118 10.25 -0.94 -18.91
C PHE A 118 11.50 -0.56 -19.71
N ALA A 119 12.67 -0.50 -19.05
CA ALA A 119 13.91 -0.16 -19.74
C ALA A 119 14.30 -1.22 -20.78
N ALA A 120 14.12 -2.50 -20.47
CA ALA A 120 14.49 -3.60 -21.36
C ALA A 120 13.52 -3.75 -22.56
N LEU A 121 12.21 -3.73 -22.31
CA LEU A 121 11.19 -3.94 -23.33
C LEU A 121 11.08 -2.75 -24.29
N ASP A 122 11.18 -1.53 -23.77
CA ASP A 122 11.03 -0.31 -24.58
C ASP A 122 12.38 0.24 -25.07
N SER A 123 13.48 -0.47 -24.80
CA SER A 123 14.86 -0.07 -25.13
C SER A 123 15.17 1.36 -24.67
N ARG A 124 14.77 1.70 -23.44
CA ARG A 124 14.97 3.04 -22.87
C ARG A 124 16.23 3.10 -22.01
N SER A 125 16.84 4.28 -21.99
CA SER A 125 17.96 4.57 -21.09
C SER A 125 17.52 4.43 -19.63
N PHE A 126 18.39 3.88 -18.76
CA PHE A 126 18.13 3.85 -17.33
C PHE A 126 17.95 5.24 -16.72
N LYS A 127 18.53 6.27 -17.35
CA LYS A 127 18.35 7.67 -16.95
C LYS A 127 16.91 8.16 -17.10
N THR A 128 16.11 7.55 -17.98
CA THR A 128 14.71 7.95 -18.20
C THR A 128 13.88 7.89 -16.91
N ILE A 129 14.12 6.91 -16.04
CA ILE A 129 13.39 6.72 -14.78
C ILE A 129 13.64 7.87 -13.79
N HIS A 130 14.80 8.53 -13.89
CA HIS A 130 15.16 9.68 -13.05
C HIS A 130 14.79 11.03 -13.71
N GLY A 131 14.14 11.01 -14.89
CA GLY A 131 13.75 12.23 -15.57
C GLY A 131 12.58 12.90 -14.85
N ILE A 132 12.66 14.21 -14.60
CA ILE A 132 11.59 14.99 -13.97
C ILE A 132 10.23 14.85 -14.66
N GLY A 133 10.22 14.68 -15.99
CA GLY A 133 9.01 14.42 -16.76
C GLY A 133 8.38 13.06 -16.46
N PHE A 134 9.20 12.03 -16.26
CA PHE A 134 8.75 10.69 -15.88
C PHE A 134 8.21 10.67 -14.45
N GLU A 135 8.91 11.31 -13.50
CA GLU A 135 8.45 11.45 -12.12
C GLU A 135 7.08 12.16 -12.03
N ASN A 136 6.91 13.25 -12.77
CA ASN A 136 5.64 13.95 -12.84
C ASN A 136 4.52 13.07 -13.43
N LEU A 137 4.81 12.34 -14.52
CA LEU A 137 3.86 11.39 -15.11
C LEU A 137 3.43 10.32 -14.10
N ALA A 138 4.41 9.69 -13.43
CA ALA A 138 4.15 8.65 -12.43
C ALA A 138 3.28 9.18 -11.29
N GLN A 139 3.59 10.37 -10.76
CA GLN A 139 2.79 11.01 -9.73
C GLN A 139 1.33 11.24 -10.18
N LYS A 140 1.12 11.73 -11.41
CA LYS A 140 -0.23 11.91 -11.96
C LYS A 140 -1.01 10.61 -12.11
N ILE A 141 -0.34 9.51 -12.48
CA ILE A 141 -0.96 8.19 -12.55
C ILE A 141 -1.39 7.72 -11.15
N PHE A 142 -0.53 7.85 -10.14
CA PHE A 142 -0.89 7.52 -8.75
C PHE A 142 -2.05 8.37 -8.23
N ASP A 143 -2.05 9.67 -8.51
CA ASP A 143 -3.13 10.57 -8.12
C ASP A 143 -4.45 10.22 -8.81
N ALA A 144 -4.42 9.87 -10.10
CA ALA A 144 -5.58 9.40 -10.83
C ALA A 144 -6.14 8.10 -10.22
N GLY A 145 -5.26 7.20 -9.77
CA GLY A 145 -5.63 5.94 -9.11
C GLY A 145 -6.56 6.11 -7.90
N LYS A 146 -6.50 7.25 -7.18
CA LYS A 146 -7.39 7.56 -6.05
C LYS A 146 -8.86 7.65 -6.45
N TYR A 147 -9.14 7.99 -7.70
CA TYR A 147 -10.49 8.19 -8.22
C TYR A 147 -11.02 6.99 -9.02
N LEU A 148 -10.20 5.95 -9.20
CA LEU A 148 -10.56 4.78 -10.01
C LEU A 148 -11.11 3.64 -9.13
N PRO A 149 -12.09 2.87 -9.64
CA PRO A 149 -12.71 1.79 -8.87
C PRO A 149 -11.76 0.61 -8.67
N ILE A 150 -11.47 0.29 -7.40
CA ILE A 150 -10.54 -0.78 -7.00
C ILE A 150 -11.06 -2.19 -7.38
N SER A 151 -12.39 -2.35 -7.45
CA SER A 151 -13.04 -3.67 -7.54
C SER A 151 -13.04 -4.32 -8.93
N LYS A 152 -12.74 -3.58 -10.00
CA LYS A 152 -12.84 -4.09 -11.39
C LYS A 152 -11.53 -4.16 -12.14
N GLY A 153 -10.41 -3.79 -11.52
CA GLY A 153 -9.14 -3.59 -12.21
C GLY A 153 -9.20 -2.39 -13.16
N ILE A 154 -8.04 -1.79 -13.41
CA ILE A 154 -7.91 -0.62 -14.30
C ILE A 154 -7.37 -1.10 -15.64
N ASN A 155 -8.06 -0.76 -16.72
CA ASN A 155 -7.50 -0.94 -18.06
C ASN A 155 -6.54 0.23 -18.35
N VAL A 156 -5.24 -0.01 -18.19
CA VAL A 156 -4.16 0.99 -18.34
C VAL A 156 -4.03 1.48 -19.78
N GLU A 157 -4.30 0.63 -20.78
CA GLU A 157 -4.25 1.01 -22.20
C GLU A 157 -5.24 2.13 -22.52
N LYS A 158 -6.43 2.11 -21.90
CA LYS A 158 -7.43 3.17 -22.06
C LYS A 158 -7.14 4.42 -21.25
N LEU A 159 -6.28 4.32 -20.23
CA LEU A 159 -5.88 5.46 -19.41
C LEU A 159 -4.83 6.31 -20.12
N LEU A 160 -3.89 5.68 -20.82
CA LEU A 160 -2.80 6.36 -21.49
C LEU A 160 -3.25 6.93 -22.84
N PRO A 161 -2.87 8.18 -23.18
CA PRO A 161 -3.21 8.75 -24.46
C PRO A 161 -2.39 8.09 -25.59
N HIS A 162 -3.01 7.96 -26.77
CA HIS A 162 -2.31 7.51 -27.96
C HIS A 162 -1.17 8.48 -28.35
N PRO A 163 -0.03 8.02 -28.91
CA PRO A 163 1.11 8.87 -29.27
C PRO A 163 0.77 10.08 -30.15
N THR A 164 -0.19 9.93 -31.07
CA THR A 164 -0.65 11.05 -31.92
C THR A 164 -1.35 12.15 -31.12
N THR A 165 -2.08 11.80 -30.06
CA THR A 165 -2.69 12.77 -29.13
C THR A 165 -1.60 13.54 -28.41
N VAL A 166 -0.58 12.85 -27.88
CA VAL A 166 0.56 13.49 -27.21
C VAL A 166 1.29 14.44 -28.16
N SER A 167 1.57 14.00 -29.39
CA SER A 167 2.21 14.84 -30.42
C SER A 167 1.42 16.13 -30.70
N ARG A 168 0.08 16.04 -30.81
CA ARG A 168 -0.78 17.22 -30.99
C ARG A 168 -0.72 18.16 -29.79
N GLU A 169 -0.77 17.64 -28.57
CA GLU A 169 -0.71 18.45 -27.36
C GLU A 169 0.66 19.11 -27.16
N VAL A 170 1.76 18.44 -27.53
CA VAL A 170 3.10 19.04 -27.53
C VAL A 170 3.15 20.27 -28.44
N ASN A 171 2.59 20.17 -29.66
CA ASN A 171 2.55 21.31 -30.58
C ASN A 171 1.74 22.49 -30.03
N LYS A 172 0.60 22.22 -29.38
CA LYS A 172 -0.20 23.25 -28.71
C LYS A 172 0.58 23.93 -27.60
N LEU A 173 1.23 23.14 -26.74
CA LEU A 173 2.04 23.66 -25.64
C LEU A 173 3.23 24.47 -26.16
N TYR A 174 3.91 23.99 -27.20
CA TYR A 174 4.98 24.72 -27.87
C TYR A 174 4.49 26.08 -28.37
N ASN A 175 3.39 26.12 -29.12
CA ASN A 175 2.85 27.38 -29.66
C ASN A 175 2.51 28.38 -28.55
N GLN A 176 1.90 27.90 -27.46
CA GLN A 176 1.59 28.73 -26.30
C GLN A 176 2.86 29.31 -25.65
N LYS A 177 3.88 28.48 -25.43
CA LYS A 177 5.14 28.92 -24.82
C LYS A 177 5.96 29.81 -25.75
N HIS A 178 5.95 29.53 -27.04
CA HIS A 178 6.58 30.34 -28.07
C HIS A 178 5.98 31.75 -28.10
N GLN A 179 4.64 31.88 -28.09
CA GLN A 179 3.97 33.19 -28.03
C GLN A 179 4.34 33.97 -26.76
N GLN A 180 4.41 33.31 -25.60
CA GLN A 180 4.87 33.93 -24.36
C GLN A 180 6.31 34.44 -24.48
N LEU A 181 7.21 33.63 -25.03
CA LEU A 181 8.61 34.01 -25.20
C LEU A 181 8.79 35.17 -26.19
N VAL A 182 8.12 35.14 -27.35
CA VAL A 182 8.13 36.24 -28.33
C VAL A 182 7.73 37.55 -27.67
N SER A 183 6.64 37.56 -26.89
CA SER A 183 6.18 38.77 -26.19
C SER A 183 7.18 39.32 -25.16
N ILE A 184 8.07 38.47 -24.63
CA ILE A 184 9.15 38.88 -23.72
C ILE A 184 10.30 39.45 -24.53
N CYS A 185 10.72 38.76 -25.60
CA CYS A 185 11.81 39.18 -26.48
C CYS A 185 11.53 40.53 -27.15
N GLU A 186 10.28 40.78 -27.59
CA GLU A 186 9.86 42.08 -28.15
C GLU A 186 10.04 43.26 -27.16
N LYS A 187 10.07 42.98 -25.86
CA LYS A 187 10.27 43.99 -24.80
C LYS A 187 11.72 44.12 -24.36
N MET A 188 12.61 43.25 -24.82
CA MET A 188 14.03 43.31 -24.49
C MET A 188 14.73 44.32 -25.41
N LEU A 189 15.46 45.27 -24.82
CA LEU A 189 16.21 46.28 -25.55
C LEU A 189 17.49 45.71 -26.18
N GLU A 190 18.07 44.68 -25.59
CA GLU A 190 19.29 44.01 -26.06
C GLU A 190 19.20 42.51 -25.80
N TYR A 191 19.65 41.71 -26.78
CA TYR A 191 19.82 40.27 -26.64
C TYR A 191 20.97 39.78 -27.50
N SER A 192 21.53 38.62 -27.16
CA SER A 192 22.56 37.94 -27.93
C SER A 192 22.06 36.57 -28.34
N VAL A 193 22.37 36.16 -29.57
CA VAL A 193 22.00 34.85 -30.11
C VAL A 193 23.27 34.03 -30.26
N VAL A 194 23.32 32.89 -29.59
CA VAL A 194 24.37 31.88 -29.80
C VAL A 194 23.85 30.91 -30.83
N VAL A 195 24.57 30.79 -31.95
CA VAL A 195 24.25 29.84 -33.00
C VAL A 195 25.25 28.70 -32.91
N ASP A 196 24.75 27.48 -32.73
CA ASP A 196 25.56 26.27 -32.64
C ASP A 196 25.42 25.46 -33.93
N PHE A 197 26.55 25.12 -34.53
CA PHE A 197 26.63 24.34 -35.77
C PHE A 197 27.58 23.17 -35.56
N TRP A 198 27.06 21.95 -35.71
CA TRP A 198 27.84 20.73 -35.77
C TRP A 198 27.43 19.89 -36.98
N LYS A 199 28.37 19.11 -37.52
CA LYS A 199 28.08 18.11 -38.56
C LYS A 199 27.87 16.75 -37.90
N ASP A 200 26.75 16.10 -38.17
CA ASP A 200 26.59 14.68 -37.83
C ASP A 200 27.30 13.85 -38.90
N ILE A 201 28.29 13.05 -38.48
CA ILE A 201 29.18 12.29 -39.39
C ILE A 201 28.62 10.88 -39.61
N HIS A 202 27.54 10.49 -38.92
CA HIS A 202 27.00 9.14 -38.93
C HIS A 202 25.89 8.91 -39.98
N THR A 203 25.53 9.91 -40.78
CA THR A 203 24.52 9.79 -41.84
C THR A 203 25.08 9.36 -43.19
N ASP A 204 26.40 9.39 -43.40
CA ASP A 204 27.03 9.29 -44.73
C ASP A 204 27.66 7.89 -45.02
N SER A 205 27.46 6.87 -44.17
CA SER A 205 28.14 5.57 -44.29
C SER A 205 27.22 4.38 -44.62
N LEU A 206 26.15 4.61 -45.38
CA LEU A 206 25.31 3.57 -45.99
C LEU A 206 24.96 3.96 -47.45
N GLU A 207 25.99 4.05 -48.30
CA GLU A 207 25.85 3.88 -49.75
C GLU A 207 26.75 2.73 -50.22
#